data_AF-A0AAJ1SZ59-F1
#
_entry.id   AF-A0AAJ1SZ59-F1
#
_cell.length_a   1.000
_cell.length_b   1.000
_cell.length_c   1.000
_cell.angle_alpha   90.00
_cell.angle_beta   90.00
_cell.angle_gamma   90.00
#
_symmetry.space_group_name_H-M   'P 1'
#
loop_
_entity.id
_entity.type
_entity.pdbx_description
1 polymer ?
#
loop_
_entity_poly.entity_id
_entity_poly.type
_entity_poly.pdbx_seq_one_letter_code
_entity_poly.pdbx_strand_id
1 'polypeptide(L)'
;MEKQDGINLIEQVVSDSNLWNAYEKVFANKGAPGVDGITVYQLKSHMSKYYEPLKQKLRDGSYQPQPVKRVAIPKSDGTKRYLGIPCVLDRVVQQAILQIIDPIIDPHFSD
;
A
#
# COMPACT_ATOMS: atom_id res chain seq x y z
N MET A 1 11.60 18.41 25.90
CA MET A 1 11.50 17.55 24.70
C MET A 1 10.83 18.41 23.65
N GLU A 2 11.62 19.00 22.76
CA GLU A 2 11.06 19.76 21.63
C GLU A 2 10.10 18.82 20.90
N LYS A 3 8.86 19.26 20.72
CA LYS A 3 7.98 18.64 19.74
C LYS A 3 8.71 18.84 18.42
N GLN A 4 9.20 17.76 17.82
CA GLN A 4 9.36 17.78 16.37
C GLN A 4 8.00 18.23 15.86
N ASP A 5 7.94 19.42 15.24
CA ASP A 5 6.86 19.80 14.36
C ASP A 5 6.89 18.76 13.24
N GLY A 6 6.25 17.62 13.52
CA GLY A 6 6.17 16.50 12.61
C GLY A 6 5.50 17.06 11.39
N ILE A 7 6.30 17.27 10.34
CA ILE A 7 5.83 17.27 8.97
C ILE A 7 4.71 16.24 8.93
N ASN A 8 3.48 16.67 8.68
CA ASN A 8 2.33 15.80 8.87
C ASN A 8 2.37 14.70 7.79
N LEU A 9 3.13 13.64 8.05
CA LEU A 9 3.44 12.58 7.09
C LEU A 9 2.15 11.91 6.65
N ILE A 10 1.17 11.80 7.55
CA ILE A 10 -0.12 11.23 7.19
C ILE A 10 -0.84 12.11 6.17
N GLU A 11 -0.80 13.44 6.28
CA GLU A 11 -1.36 14.33 5.25
C GLU A 11 -0.65 14.20 3.89
N GLN A 12 0.67 13.96 3.88
CA GLN A 12 1.38 13.67 2.64
C GLN A 12 0.99 12.32 2.05
N VAL A 13 0.88 11.29 2.90
CA VAL A 13 0.47 9.93 2.52
C VAL A 13 -0.91 9.96 1.87
N VAL A 14 -1.86 10.68 2.46
CA VAL A 14 -3.27 10.74 2.01
C VAL A 14 -3.54 11.82 0.96
N SER A 15 -2.52 12.55 0.50
CA SER A 15 -2.70 13.54 -0.57
C SER A 15 -3.17 12.88 -1.87
N ASP A 16 -4.01 13.58 -2.64
CA ASP A 16 -4.58 13.06 -3.88
C ASP A 16 -3.51 12.63 -4.89
N SER A 17 -2.47 13.45 -5.04
CA SER A 17 -1.36 13.16 -5.94
C SER A 17 -0.60 11.90 -5.52
N ASN A 18 -0.26 11.76 -4.23
CA ASN A 18 0.49 10.62 -3.74
C ASN A 18 -0.30 9.31 -3.83
N LEU A 19 -1.56 9.32 -3.42
CA LEU A 19 -2.43 8.15 -3.52
C LEU A 19 -2.72 7.78 -4.98
N TRP A 20 -2.81 8.73 -5.91
CA TRP A 20 -2.92 8.45 -7.34
C TRP A 20 -1.64 7.80 -7.88
N ASN A 21 -0.47 8.35 -7.58
CA ASN A 21 0.82 7.77 -7.96
C ASN A 21 1.00 6.36 -7.37
N ALA A 22 0.54 6.15 -6.13
CA ALA A 22 0.52 4.84 -5.48
C ALA A 22 -0.33 3.83 -6.26
N TYR A 23 -1.53 4.26 -6.65
CA TYR A 23 -2.43 3.45 -7.47
C TYR A 23 -1.80 3.09 -8.82
N GLU A 24 -1.19 4.05 -9.53
CA GLU A 24 -0.55 3.79 -10.83
C GLU A 24 0.60 2.77 -10.72
N LYS A 25 1.45 2.89 -9.70
CA LYS A 25 2.51 1.89 -9.42
C LYS A 25 1.93 0.50 -9.16
N VAL A 26 0.90 0.40 -8.31
CA VAL A 26 0.24 -0.89 -8.00
C VAL A 26 -0.44 -1.49 -9.23
N PHE A 27 -1.05 -0.64 -10.07
CA PHE A 27 -1.69 -1.04 -11.31
C PHE A 27 -0.68 -1.59 -12.32
N ALA A 28 0.46 -0.92 -12.47
CA ALA A 28 1.54 -1.35 -13.38
C ALA A 28 2.11 -2.73 -13.00
N ASN A 29 2.14 -3.07 -11.71
CA ASN A 29 2.63 -4.35 -11.21
C ASN A 29 1.74 -5.56 -11.57
N LYS A 30 0.46 -5.35 -11.95
CA LYS A 30 -0.48 -6.40 -12.39
C LYS A 30 -0.58 -7.62 -11.43
N GLY A 31 -0.35 -7.39 -10.13
CA GLY A 31 -0.33 -8.45 -9.13
C GLY A 31 -1.68 -9.12 -8.92
N ALA A 32 -1.66 -10.40 -8.53
CA ALA A 32 -2.86 -11.18 -8.24
C ALA A 32 -3.75 -10.52 -7.16
N PRO A 33 -5.07 -10.81 -7.17
CA PRO A 33 -5.99 -10.30 -6.16
C PRO A 33 -5.70 -10.90 -4.77
N GLY A 34 -6.07 -10.14 -3.73
CA GLY A 34 -5.98 -10.57 -2.33
C GLY A 34 -7.10 -11.52 -1.93
N VAL A 35 -7.42 -11.57 -0.63
CA VAL A 35 -8.50 -12.42 -0.09
C VAL A 35 -9.89 -11.98 -0.53
N ASP A 36 -10.06 -10.70 -0.88
CA ASP A 36 -11.29 -10.10 -1.37
C ASP A 36 -11.61 -10.41 -2.85
N GLY A 37 -10.65 -10.99 -3.59
CA GLY A 37 -10.80 -11.30 -5.01
C GLY A 37 -10.80 -10.08 -5.94
N ILE A 38 -10.65 -8.86 -5.42
CA ILE A 38 -10.68 -7.63 -6.22
C ILE A 38 -9.36 -7.51 -6.99
N THR A 39 -9.46 -7.28 -8.30
CA THR A 39 -8.29 -7.08 -9.19
C THR A 39 -7.92 -5.61 -9.33
N VAL A 40 -6.69 -5.34 -9.80
CA VAL A 40 -6.24 -3.97 -10.11
C VAL A 40 -7.13 -3.26 -11.13
N TYR A 41 -7.76 -3.99 -12.05
CA TYR A 41 -8.64 -3.45 -13.09
C TYR A 41 -9.99 -2.98 -12.53
N GLN A 42 -10.52 -3.72 -11.54
CA GLN A 42 -11.75 -3.35 -10.85
C GLN A 42 -11.49 -2.17 -9.90
N LEU A 43 -10.29 -2.07 -9.32
CA LEU A 43 -10.01 -1.04 -8.32
C LEU A 43 -10.22 0.40 -8.86
N LYS A 44 -9.96 0.69 -10.14
CA LYS A 44 -10.14 2.05 -10.69
C LYS A 44 -11.56 2.60 -10.53
N SER A 45 -12.57 1.79 -10.87
CA SER A 45 -13.98 2.17 -10.77
C SER A 45 -14.46 2.27 -9.32
N HIS A 46 -13.75 1.58 -8.43
CA HIS A 46 -14.01 1.54 -7.00
C HIS A 46 -13.32 2.69 -6.24
N MET A 47 -12.13 3.11 -6.68
CA MET A 47 -11.24 4.04 -5.96
C MET A 47 -11.91 5.38 -5.64
N SER A 48 -12.66 5.96 -6.56
CA SER A 48 -13.40 7.22 -6.32
C SER A 48 -14.40 7.11 -5.17
N LYS A 49 -15.01 5.93 -4.97
CA LYS A 49 -15.93 5.65 -3.86
C LYS A 49 -15.20 5.41 -2.53
N TYR A 50 -14.01 4.84 -2.58
CA TYR A 50 -13.25 4.47 -1.38
C TYR A 50 -12.31 5.56 -0.88
N TYR A 51 -12.00 6.57 -1.70
CA TYR A 51 -10.93 7.53 -1.42
C TYR A 51 -11.16 8.37 -0.17
N GLU A 52 -12.26 9.11 -0.08
CA GLU A 52 -12.51 9.96 1.09
C GLU A 52 -12.67 9.15 2.39
N PRO A 53 -13.43 8.03 2.41
CA PRO A 53 -13.46 7.16 3.58
C PRO A 53 -12.09 6.58 3.94
N LEU A 54 -11.25 6.23 2.96
CA LEU A 54 -9.90 5.74 3.18
C LEU A 54 -9.03 6.81 3.83
N LYS A 55 -8.99 8.02 3.26
CA LYS A 55 -8.21 9.14 3.80
C LYS A 55 -8.60 9.43 5.24
N GLN A 56 -9.91 9.50 5.52
CA GLN A 56 -10.40 9.74 6.88
C GLN A 56 -9.93 8.67 7.85
N LYS A 57 -10.09 7.38 7.49
CA LYS A 57 -9.63 6.24 8.29
C LYS A 57 -8.12 6.23 8.53
N LEU A 58 -7.34 6.70 7.56
CA LEU A 58 -5.90 6.81 7.69
C LEU A 58 -5.51 7.96 8.63
N ARG A 59 -6.20 9.10 8.53
CA ARG A 59 -5.98 10.27 9.41
C ARG A 59 -6.32 9.99 10.87
N ASP A 60 -7.45 9.33 11.12
CA ASP A 60 -7.93 9.03 12.47
C ASP A 60 -7.40 7.70 13.03
N GLY A 61 -6.59 6.97 12.25
CA GLY A 61 -5.99 5.70 12.66
C GLY A 61 -6.95 4.51 12.73
N SER A 62 -8.19 4.65 12.24
CA SER A 62 -9.18 3.57 12.23
C SER A 62 -9.08 2.62 11.03
N TYR A 63 -8.15 2.84 10.10
CA TYR A 63 -7.90 1.94 8.98
C TYR A 63 -7.46 0.55 9.45
N GLN A 64 -8.15 -0.50 8.99
CA GLN A 64 -7.85 -1.89 9.29
C GLN A 64 -7.52 -2.63 7.99
N PRO A 65 -6.25 -3.01 7.75
CA PRO A 65 -5.85 -3.77 6.58
C PRO A 65 -6.52 -5.15 6.52
N GLN A 66 -6.72 -5.69 5.32
CA GLN A 66 -7.23 -7.05 5.17
C GLN A 66 -6.14 -8.10 5.41
N PRO A 67 -6.51 -9.32 5.82
CA PRO A 67 -5.57 -10.44 5.87
C PRO A 67 -4.92 -10.70 4.50
N VAL A 68 -3.63 -11.02 4.49
CA VAL A 68 -2.93 -11.38 3.25
C VAL A 68 -3.34 -12.78 2.75
N LYS A 69 -3.53 -12.92 1.43
CA LYS A 69 -3.78 -14.22 0.80
C LYS A 69 -2.49 -15.02 0.71
N ARG A 70 -2.46 -16.22 1.29
CA ARG A 70 -1.31 -17.13 1.18
C ARG A 70 -1.33 -17.89 -0.14
N VAL A 71 -0.24 -17.85 -0.88
CA VAL A 71 -0.03 -18.61 -2.11
C VAL A 71 1.31 -19.34 -2.04
N ALA A 72 1.31 -20.64 -2.33
CA ALA A 72 2.54 -21.41 -2.43
C ALA A 72 3.02 -21.43 -3.89
N ILE A 73 4.25 -21.00 -4.12
CA ILE A 73 4.93 -21.12 -5.42
C ILE A 73 6.10 -22.10 -5.32
N PRO A 74 6.36 -22.91 -6.36
CA PRO A 74 7.52 -23.80 -6.38
C PRO A 74 8.82 -23.00 -6.45
N LYS A 75 9.85 -23.46 -5.74
CA LYS A 75 11.24 -23.04 -5.95
C LYS A 75 11.96 -24.03 -6.89
N SER A 76 13.12 -23.63 -7.39
CA SER A 76 13.99 -24.49 -8.21
C SER A 76 14.52 -25.72 -7.47
N ASP A 77 14.64 -25.66 -6.14
CA ASP A 77 15.12 -26.75 -5.28
C ASP A 77 14.03 -27.78 -4.91
N GLY A 78 12.81 -27.64 -5.46
CA GLY A 78 11.67 -28.50 -5.15
C GLY A 78 10.89 -28.13 -3.88
N THR A 79 11.37 -27.17 -3.08
CA THR A 79 10.63 -26.65 -1.92
C THR A 79 9.59 -25.61 -2.34
N LYS A 80 8.71 -25.21 -1.40
CA LYS A 80 7.69 -24.18 -1.63
C LYS A 80 8.12 -22.85 -1.00
N ARG A 81 7.92 -21.75 -1.73
CA ARG A 81 7.94 -20.37 -1.18
C ARG A 81 6.50 -19.94 -0.95
N TYR A 82 6.18 -19.52 0.26
CA TYR A 82 4.88 -18.95 0.59
C TYR A 82 4.93 -17.43 0.39
N LEU A 83 4.06 -16.92 -0.47
CA LEU A 83 3.82 -15.50 -0.66
C LEU A 83 2.59 -15.08 0.15
N GLY A 84 2.64 -13.87 0.72
CA GLY A 84 1.47 -13.17 1.23
C GLY A 84 1.09 -12.08 0.24
N ILE A 85 -0.12 -12.16 -0.31
CA ILE A 85 -0.63 -11.20 -1.30
C ILE A 85 -1.67 -10.32 -0.60
N PRO A 86 -1.37 -9.05 -0.28
CA PRO A 86 -2.36 -8.13 0.28
C PRO A 86 -3.48 -7.82 -0.73
N CYS A 87 -4.63 -7.36 -0.25
CA CYS A 87 -5.67 -6.82 -1.10
C CYS A 87 -5.18 -5.57 -1.84
N VAL A 88 -5.77 -5.26 -2.99
CA VAL A 88 -5.23 -4.19 -3.86
C VAL A 88 -5.25 -2.84 -3.15
N LEU A 89 -6.32 -2.54 -2.39
CA LEU A 89 -6.43 -1.32 -1.60
C LEU A 89 -5.27 -1.21 -0.58
N ASP A 90 -4.96 -2.29 0.13
CA ASP A 90 -3.85 -2.34 1.09
C ASP A 90 -2.50 -2.09 0.40
N ARG A 91 -2.30 -2.64 -0.81
CA ARG A 91 -1.08 -2.36 -1.59
C ARG A 91 -0.96 -0.90 -1.97
N VAL A 92 -2.08 -0.24 -2.31
CA VAL A 92 -2.08 1.21 -2.58
C VAL A 92 -1.71 2.00 -1.34
N VAL A 93 -2.27 1.66 -0.17
CA VAL A 93 -1.90 2.31 1.10
C VAL A 93 -0.42 2.10 1.43
N GLN A 94 0.07 0.86 1.33
CA GLN A 94 1.49 0.54 1.56
C GLN A 94 2.41 1.30 0.59
N GLN A 95 2.05 1.37 -0.69
CA GLN A 95 2.80 2.11 -1.70
C GLN A 95 2.77 3.62 -1.46
N ALA A 96 1.65 4.16 -0.97
CA ALA A 96 1.52 5.58 -0.61
C ALA A 96 2.39 5.93 0.61
N ILE A 97 2.43 5.05 1.62
CA ILE A 97 3.34 5.17 2.76
C ILE A 97 4.78 5.11 2.27
N LEU A 98 5.13 4.09 1.47
CA LEU A 98 6.48 3.90 0.94
C LEU A 98 7.00 5.16 0.23
N GLN A 99 6.20 5.76 -0.66
CA GLN A 99 6.59 6.98 -1.38
C GLN A 99 7.00 8.16 -0.47
N ILE A 100 6.47 8.22 0.75
CA ILE A 100 6.79 9.28 1.72
C ILE A 100 7.97 8.89 2.60
N ILE A 101 8.05 7.63 3.03
CA ILE A 101 9.12 7.19 3.95
C ILE A 101 10.44 6.90 3.24
N ASP A 102 10.39 6.39 2.01
CA ASP A 102 11.57 5.91 1.27
C ASP A 102 12.62 7.03 1.10
N PRO A 103 12.27 8.26 0.65
CA PRO A 103 13.24 9.35 0.54
C PRO A 103 13.84 9.82 1.87
N ILE A 104 13.19 9.47 2.99
CA ILE A 104 13.65 9.82 4.34
C ILE A 104 14.63 8.77 4.87
N ILE A 105 14.38 7.48 4.60
CA ILE A 105 15.16 6.38 5.17
C ILE A 105 16.26 5.87 4.25
N ASP A 106 16.06 5.92 2.94
CA ASP A 106 16.97 5.37 1.94
C ASP A 106 18.40 5.94 2.04
N PRO A 107 18.60 7.27 2.24
CA PRO A 107 19.93 7.86 2.42
C PRO A 107 20.68 7.38 3.67
N HIS A 108 20.00 6.70 4.60
CA HIS A 108 20.59 6.17 5.83
C HIS A 108 20.90 4.68 5.75
N PHE A 109 20.52 3.99 4.67
CA PHE A 109 20.95 2.61 4.46
C PHE A 109 22.42 2.55 4.05
N SER A 110 23.09 1.47 4.47
CA SER A 110 24.44 1.17 3.99
C SER A 110 24.39 0.71 2.54
N ASP A 111 25.43 1.03 1.78
CA ASP A 111 25.67 0.47 0.44
C ASP A 111 25.83 -1.06 0.46
#